data_AF-A0A6A3DKZ9-F1
#
_entry.id   AF-A0A6A3DKZ9-F1
#
_cell.length_a   1.000
_cell.length_b   1.000
_cell.length_c   1.000
_cell.angle_alpha   90.00
_cell.angle_beta   90.00
_cell.angle_gamma   90.00
#
_symmetry.space_group_name_H-M   'P 1'
#
loop_
_entity.id
_entity.type
_entity.pdbx_description
1 polymer ?
#
loop_
_entity_poly.entity_id
_entity_poly.type
_entity_poly.pdbx_seq_one_letter_code
_entity_poly.pdbx_strand_id
1 'polypeptide(L)'
;MEHASMRAADTSAPVGFWGPPTSTIDWCELNYEHSFYIAEFWNTVSNSLFVLLGLYGLCRSIKMGFEPRFHLQFIGVMVTGFGSAMFHGTLQHVYQQCDETPMVWAMLVWIYIVYNNEIEQIPVKHASTYVIAFLTTIGVIFTAIHAIYRFTTVFQVFFGVLAVLTCARLCMHYAEVKDQRARAVARSYVTSALIGFAFWMMDYHYCHTLRGLPVNPQGHAWWHIFMGVSSYHGPIFMQYVRMEQLKRKVRIHDTCLGIQTIVVEENGAPEKPKQL
;
A
#
# COMPACT_ATOMS: atom_id res chain seq x y z
N MET A 1 18.45 -33.26 4.93
CA MET A 1 17.35 -32.32 4.70
C MET A 1 17.98 -31.00 4.30
N GLU A 2 18.22 -30.83 3.01
CA GLU A 2 18.66 -29.55 2.47
C GLU A 2 17.58 -28.53 2.77
N HIS A 3 17.92 -27.52 3.56
CA HIS A 3 17.16 -26.28 3.55
C HIS A 3 17.27 -25.73 2.14
N ALA A 4 16.22 -25.94 1.34
CA ALA A 4 16.08 -25.35 0.03
C ALA A 4 16.51 -23.88 0.12
N SER A 5 17.55 -23.55 -0.65
CA SER A 5 18.05 -22.20 -0.85
C SER A 5 16.87 -21.23 -0.97
N MET A 6 17.01 -20.03 -0.39
CA MET A 6 16.16 -18.88 -0.67
C MET A 6 15.69 -18.93 -2.13
N ARG A 7 14.35 -18.88 -2.30
CA ARG A 7 13.57 -19.08 -3.54
C ARG A 7 14.05 -18.19 -4.70
N ALA A 8 15.23 -18.48 -5.22
CA ALA A 8 15.72 -17.95 -6.46
C ALA A 8 14.76 -18.40 -7.56
N ALA A 9 14.47 -17.51 -8.51
CA ALA A 9 13.59 -17.85 -9.62
C ALA A 9 14.06 -19.13 -10.32
N ASP A 10 13.14 -20.09 -10.49
CA ASP A 10 13.46 -21.42 -11.01
C ASP A 10 13.70 -21.34 -12.52
N THR A 11 14.91 -21.68 -12.95
CA THR A 11 15.29 -21.66 -14.37
C THR A 11 14.63 -22.78 -15.19
N SER A 12 13.93 -23.72 -14.53
CA SER A 12 13.15 -24.80 -15.16
C SER A 12 11.66 -24.48 -15.35
N ALA A 13 11.18 -23.31 -14.89
CA ALA A 13 9.80 -22.90 -15.06
C ALA A 13 9.41 -22.77 -16.55
N PRO A 14 8.13 -23.02 -16.92
CA PRO A 14 7.65 -22.83 -18.29
C PRO A 14 8.00 -21.43 -18.79
N VAL A 15 8.68 -21.34 -19.93
CA VAL A 15 9.04 -20.05 -20.54
C VAL A 15 7.82 -19.53 -21.30
N GLY A 16 7.17 -18.49 -20.77
CA GLY A 16 6.11 -17.77 -21.46
C GLY A 16 6.62 -16.60 -22.30
N PHE A 17 5.72 -15.67 -22.64
CA PHE A 17 5.98 -14.57 -23.58
C PHE A 17 7.19 -13.69 -23.23
N TRP A 18 7.41 -13.42 -21.94
CA TRP A 18 8.46 -12.49 -21.48
C TRP A 18 9.85 -13.13 -21.32
N GLY A 19 9.99 -14.41 -21.69
CA GLY A 19 11.23 -15.15 -21.51
C GLY A 19 11.42 -15.69 -20.08
N PRO A 20 12.61 -16.23 -19.77
CA PRO A 20 12.90 -16.76 -18.45
C PRO A 20 12.80 -15.68 -17.36
N PRO A 21 12.33 -16.02 -16.15
CA PRO A 21 12.35 -15.11 -15.00
C PRO A 21 13.76 -14.59 -14.71
N THR A 22 13.88 -13.29 -14.44
CA THR A 22 15.15 -12.66 -14.02
C THR A 22 15.06 -12.03 -12.63
N SER A 23 13.88 -12.06 -12.00
CA SER A 23 13.66 -11.60 -10.64
C SER A 23 14.45 -12.40 -9.60
N THR A 24 14.67 -11.79 -8.44
CA THR A 24 15.34 -12.47 -7.31
C THR A 24 14.38 -13.33 -6.49
N ILE A 25 13.07 -13.19 -6.71
CA ILE A 25 12.01 -13.93 -6.04
C ILE A 25 10.91 -14.33 -7.04
N ASP A 26 10.34 -15.50 -6.81
CA ASP A 26 9.21 -16.11 -7.51
C ASP A 26 8.19 -16.57 -6.45
N TRP A 27 6.90 -16.28 -6.64
CA TRP A 27 5.86 -16.51 -5.63
C TRP A 27 5.23 -17.89 -5.79
N CYS A 28 4.23 -18.19 -4.96
CA CYS A 28 3.67 -19.54 -4.93
C CYS A 28 2.73 -19.86 -6.09
N GLU A 29 2.20 -18.86 -6.78
CA GLU A 29 1.41 -19.06 -8.00
C GLU A 29 2.27 -19.80 -9.06
N LEU A 30 1.64 -20.58 -9.94
CA LEU A 30 2.37 -21.29 -11.00
C LEU A 30 2.51 -20.38 -12.22
N ASN A 31 3.75 -20.27 -12.70
CA ASN A 31 4.09 -19.41 -13.83
C ASN A 31 3.41 -19.86 -15.12
N TYR A 32 2.72 -18.93 -15.77
CA TYR A 32 2.01 -19.07 -17.04
C TYR A 32 0.91 -20.15 -17.05
N GLU A 33 0.37 -20.50 -15.87
CA GLU A 33 -0.69 -21.52 -15.75
C GLU A 33 -1.99 -21.11 -16.48
N HIS A 34 -2.37 -19.84 -16.36
CA HIS A 34 -3.63 -19.33 -16.91
C HIS A 34 -3.48 -18.52 -18.20
N SER A 35 -2.27 -18.09 -18.55
CA SER A 35 -2.00 -17.24 -19.71
C SER A 35 -0.57 -17.39 -20.18
N PHE A 36 -0.35 -17.39 -21.49
CA PHE A 36 1.00 -17.32 -22.07
C PHE A 36 1.65 -15.92 -21.90
N TYR A 37 0.86 -14.88 -21.65
CA TYR A 37 1.31 -13.48 -21.59
C TYR A 37 1.53 -12.95 -20.17
N ILE A 38 0.95 -13.60 -19.16
CA ILE A 38 0.97 -13.16 -17.76
C ILE A 38 1.51 -14.32 -16.93
N ALA A 39 2.68 -14.13 -16.31
CA ALA A 39 3.36 -15.17 -15.54
C ALA A 39 2.54 -15.60 -14.31
N GLU A 40 2.26 -14.70 -13.37
CA GLU A 40 1.42 -14.99 -12.21
C GLU A 40 0.08 -14.26 -12.38
N PHE A 41 -0.91 -14.94 -12.93
CA PHE A 41 -2.18 -14.35 -13.36
C PHE A 41 -2.95 -13.70 -12.21
N TRP A 42 -3.20 -14.43 -11.12
CA TRP A 42 -3.95 -13.95 -9.97
C TRP A 42 -3.21 -12.86 -9.20
N ASN A 43 -1.89 -13.01 -9.02
CA ASN A 43 -1.05 -11.98 -8.43
C ASN A 43 -1.04 -10.70 -9.28
N THR A 44 -1.10 -10.81 -10.60
CA THR A 44 -1.18 -9.65 -11.50
C THR A 44 -2.54 -8.96 -11.43
N VAL A 45 -3.64 -9.68 -11.62
CA VAL A 45 -4.98 -9.04 -11.71
C VAL A 45 -5.47 -8.50 -10.37
N SER A 46 -5.06 -9.10 -9.25
CA SER A 46 -5.42 -8.64 -7.90
C SER A 46 -4.92 -7.23 -7.59
N ASN A 47 -3.85 -6.77 -8.24
CA ASN A 47 -3.34 -5.40 -8.14
C ASN A 47 -4.29 -4.33 -8.69
N SER A 48 -5.31 -4.71 -9.46
CA SER A 48 -6.33 -3.77 -9.95
C SER A 48 -7.01 -3.00 -8.81
N LEU A 49 -7.15 -3.60 -7.63
CA LEU A 49 -7.79 -2.95 -6.49
C LEU A 49 -6.95 -1.78 -5.95
N PHE A 50 -5.62 -1.92 -5.90
CA PHE A 50 -4.72 -0.81 -5.55
C PHE A 50 -4.93 0.39 -6.49
N VAL A 51 -4.98 0.12 -7.81
CA VAL A 51 -5.13 1.16 -8.83
C VAL A 51 -6.50 1.83 -8.74
N LEU A 52 -7.59 1.06 -8.62
CA LEU A 52 -8.95 1.59 -8.57
C LEU A 52 -9.22 2.38 -7.30
N LEU A 53 -8.82 1.85 -6.13
CA LEU A 53 -9.00 2.57 -4.86
C LEU A 53 -8.05 3.75 -4.73
N GLY A 54 -6.82 3.64 -5.25
CA GLY A 54 -5.88 4.75 -5.34
C GLY A 54 -6.43 5.90 -6.17
N LEU A 55 -6.96 5.60 -7.37
CA LEU A 55 -7.59 6.61 -8.22
C LEU A 55 -8.82 7.23 -7.56
N TYR A 56 -9.68 6.40 -6.97
CA TYR A 56 -10.86 6.88 -6.25
C TYR A 56 -10.46 7.81 -5.10
N GLY A 57 -9.51 7.39 -4.26
CA GLY A 57 -8.97 8.17 -3.16
C GLY A 57 -8.34 9.49 -3.61
N LEU A 58 -7.57 9.48 -4.70
CA LEU A 58 -6.98 10.67 -5.29
C LEU A 58 -8.06 11.67 -5.73
N CYS A 59 -9.03 11.23 -6.53
CA CYS A 59 -10.13 12.09 -7.00
C CYS A 59 -10.91 12.69 -5.82
N ARG A 60 -11.17 11.89 -4.78
CA ARG A 60 -11.84 12.36 -3.56
C ARG A 60 -10.97 13.37 -2.79
N SER A 61 -9.69 13.08 -2.64
CA SER A 61 -8.73 13.93 -1.95
C SER A 61 -8.64 15.32 -2.59
N ILE A 62 -8.53 15.37 -3.92
CA ILE A 62 -8.53 16.61 -4.70
C ILE A 62 -9.86 17.34 -4.57
N LYS A 63 -10.99 16.63 -4.78
CA LYS A 63 -12.33 17.23 -4.72
C LYS A 63 -12.65 17.86 -3.36
N MET A 64 -12.15 17.29 -2.27
CA MET A 64 -12.35 17.80 -0.91
C MET A 64 -11.30 18.83 -0.47
N GLY A 65 -10.35 19.19 -1.35
CA GLY A 65 -9.33 20.20 -1.07
C GLY A 65 -8.32 19.80 0.01
N PHE A 66 -7.94 18.51 0.06
CA PHE A 66 -6.87 18.06 0.96
C PHE A 66 -5.48 18.50 0.48
N GLU A 67 -4.52 18.50 1.40
CA GLU A 67 -3.14 18.90 1.14
C GLU A 67 -2.43 17.97 0.15
N PRO A 68 -1.50 18.46 -0.70
CA PRO A 68 -0.83 17.67 -1.74
C PRO A 68 -0.18 16.36 -1.28
N ARG A 69 0.25 16.28 -0.03
CA ARG A 69 0.79 15.04 0.56
C ARG A 69 -0.18 13.86 0.48
N PHE A 70 -1.48 14.09 0.64
CA PHE A 70 -2.48 13.03 0.54
C PHE A 70 -2.69 12.60 -0.92
N HIS A 71 -2.60 13.54 -1.87
CA HIS A 71 -2.62 13.21 -3.29
C HIS A 71 -1.41 12.35 -3.66
N LEU A 72 -0.23 12.77 -3.21
CA LEU A 72 1.01 12.04 -3.43
C LEU A 72 0.95 10.61 -2.85
N GLN A 73 0.32 10.43 -1.69
CA GLN A 73 0.11 9.10 -1.12
C GLN A 73 -0.75 8.21 -2.03
N PHE A 74 -1.89 8.70 -2.51
CA PHE A 74 -2.74 7.92 -3.42
C PHE A 74 -2.08 7.64 -4.77
N ILE A 75 -1.29 8.60 -5.29
CA ILE A 75 -0.45 8.38 -6.48
C ILE A 75 0.57 7.27 -6.20
N GLY A 76 1.25 7.31 -5.06
CA GLY A 76 2.20 6.27 -4.64
C GLY A 76 1.56 4.88 -4.59
N VAL A 77 0.34 4.78 -4.04
CA VAL A 77 -0.44 3.53 -4.02
C VAL A 77 -0.73 3.02 -5.43
N MET A 78 -1.12 3.89 -6.37
CA MET A 78 -1.34 3.49 -7.76
C MET A 78 -0.05 3.05 -8.44
N VAL A 79 1.06 3.77 -8.23
CA VAL A 79 2.37 3.42 -8.80
C VAL A 79 2.83 2.05 -8.29
N THR A 80 2.68 1.76 -6.99
CA THR A 80 2.90 0.42 -6.43
C THR A 80 2.03 -0.63 -7.10
N GLY A 81 0.71 -0.38 -7.26
CA GLY A 81 -0.18 -1.34 -7.90
C GLY A 81 0.18 -1.65 -9.36
N PHE A 82 0.53 -0.62 -10.15
CA PHE A 82 1.00 -0.83 -11.53
C PHE A 82 2.36 -1.55 -11.56
N GLY A 83 3.28 -1.17 -10.67
CA GLY A 83 4.58 -1.81 -10.50
C GLY A 83 4.47 -3.29 -10.20
N SER A 84 3.68 -3.63 -9.18
CA SER A 84 3.39 -5.01 -8.78
C SER A 84 2.74 -5.80 -9.91
N ALA A 85 1.75 -5.24 -10.60
CA ALA A 85 1.13 -5.91 -11.76
C ALA A 85 2.15 -6.19 -12.88
N MET A 86 3.05 -5.25 -13.17
CA MET A 86 4.12 -5.47 -14.16
C MET A 86 5.12 -6.53 -13.67
N PHE A 87 5.47 -6.53 -12.39
CA PHE A 87 6.36 -7.53 -11.82
C PHE A 87 5.77 -8.93 -11.93
N HIS A 88 4.59 -9.16 -11.37
CA HIS A 88 3.92 -10.47 -11.41
C HIS A 88 3.57 -10.92 -12.82
N GLY A 89 3.32 -9.98 -13.73
CA GLY A 89 3.01 -10.32 -15.12
C GLY A 89 4.21 -10.83 -15.91
N THR A 90 5.43 -10.51 -15.49
CA THR A 90 6.65 -10.72 -16.30
C THR A 90 7.75 -11.49 -15.59
N LEU A 91 7.78 -11.46 -14.25
CA LEU A 91 8.87 -11.92 -13.39
C LEU A 91 10.25 -11.40 -13.80
N GLN A 92 10.30 -10.19 -14.36
CA GLN A 92 11.57 -9.54 -14.72
C GLN A 92 12.05 -8.60 -13.62
N HIS A 93 13.36 -8.59 -13.43
CA HIS A 93 14.00 -7.80 -12.38
C HIS A 93 13.70 -6.29 -12.47
N VAL A 94 13.64 -5.75 -13.69
CA VAL A 94 13.34 -4.32 -13.89
C VAL A 94 11.96 -3.97 -13.32
N TYR A 95 10.97 -4.84 -13.50
CA TYR A 95 9.63 -4.61 -12.97
C TYR A 95 9.52 -4.94 -11.48
N GLN A 96 10.33 -5.88 -10.97
CA GLN A 96 10.48 -6.05 -9.52
C GLN A 96 10.93 -4.75 -8.84
N GLN A 97 11.84 -3.99 -9.46
CA GLN A 97 12.22 -2.66 -8.97
C GLN A 97 11.04 -1.66 -9.03
N CYS A 98 10.19 -1.76 -10.05
CA CYS A 98 8.95 -0.97 -10.16
C CYS A 98 7.92 -1.32 -9.09
N ASP A 99 7.99 -2.49 -8.45
CA ASP A 99 7.12 -2.89 -7.35
C ASP A 99 7.70 -2.48 -5.99
N GLU A 100 8.87 -3.02 -5.65
CA GLU A 100 9.47 -2.89 -4.31
C GLU A 100 9.91 -1.44 -4.00
N THR A 101 10.41 -0.71 -4.99
CA THR A 101 10.93 0.66 -4.75
C THR A 101 9.81 1.65 -4.47
N PRO A 102 8.73 1.75 -5.28
CA PRO A 102 7.61 2.62 -4.96
C PRO A 102 6.93 2.33 -3.64
N MET A 103 6.90 1.06 -3.17
CA MET A 103 6.39 0.73 -1.84
C MET A 103 7.13 1.49 -0.74
N VAL A 104 8.47 1.56 -0.80
CA VAL A 104 9.28 2.31 0.18
C VAL A 104 9.01 3.81 0.08
N TRP A 105 8.97 4.38 -1.12
CA TRP A 105 8.63 5.80 -1.31
C TRP A 105 7.24 6.14 -0.76
N ALA A 106 6.24 5.29 -1.01
CA ALA A 106 4.90 5.45 -0.45
C ALA A 106 4.92 5.40 1.08
N MET A 107 5.74 4.53 1.69
CA MET A 107 5.90 4.50 3.15
C MET A 107 6.60 5.74 3.71
N LEU A 108 7.56 6.33 3.00
CA LEU A 108 8.21 7.57 3.42
C LEU A 108 7.25 8.76 3.37
N VAL A 109 6.41 8.86 2.33
CA VAL A 109 5.30 9.82 2.27
C VAL A 109 4.32 9.56 3.41
N TRP A 110 4.01 8.28 3.69
CA TRP A 110 3.11 7.90 4.76
C TRP A 110 3.62 8.30 6.15
N ILE A 111 4.93 8.13 6.42
CA ILE A 111 5.57 8.63 7.64
C ILE A 111 5.36 10.14 7.78
N TYR A 112 5.61 10.91 6.72
CA TYR A 112 5.41 12.35 6.75
C TYR A 112 3.96 12.75 7.07
N ILE A 113 2.98 12.02 6.54
CA ILE A 113 1.55 12.26 6.81
C ILE A 113 1.20 11.93 8.26
N VAL A 114 1.59 10.75 8.74
CA VAL A 114 1.19 10.23 10.05
C VAL A 114 1.83 11.01 11.20
N TYR A 115 3.05 11.52 11.03
CA TYR A 115 3.79 12.33 12.01
C TYR A 115 3.69 13.85 11.78
N ASN A 116 2.79 14.32 10.91
CA ASN A 116 2.77 15.73 10.54
C ASN A 116 2.56 16.68 11.74
N ASN A 117 1.71 16.33 12.69
CA ASN A 117 1.43 17.18 13.85
C ASN A 117 2.69 17.39 14.71
N GLU A 118 3.47 16.33 14.92
CA GLU A 118 4.76 16.40 15.62
C GLU A 118 5.76 17.25 14.84
N ILE A 119 5.83 17.07 13.52
CA ILE A 119 6.73 17.83 12.65
C ILE A 119 6.39 19.33 12.70
N GLU A 120 5.10 19.68 12.76
CA GLU A 120 4.62 21.07 12.90
C GLU A 120 4.98 21.68 14.27
N GLN A 121 5.19 20.87 15.30
CA GLN A 121 5.54 21.31 16.67
C GLN A 121 7.05 21.41 16.93
N ILE A 122 7.91 20.99 16.00
CA ILE A 122 9.36 21.11 16.15
C ILE A 122 9.75 22.61 16.22
N PRO A 123 10.50 23.05 17.25
CA PRO A 123 10.87 24.46 17.43
C PRO A 123 12.02 24.89 16.51
N VAL A 124 11.96 24.51 15.23
CA VAL A 124 12.94 24.83 14.19
C VAL A 124 12.22 25.44 12.99
N LYS A 125 12.68 26.60 12.54
CA LYS A 125 12.14 27.24 11.34
C LYS A 125 12.31 26.31 10.14
N HIS A 126 11.23 26.11 9.36
CA HIS A 126 11.21 25.20 8.21
C HIS A 126 11.44 23.71 8.54
N ALA A 127 11.12 23.26 9.76
CA ALA A 127 11.23 21.85 10.16
C ALA A 127 10.61 20.87 9.15
N SER A 128 9.42 21.18 8.63
CA SER A 128 8.76 20.36 7.58
C SER A 128 9.63 20.16 6.34
N THR A 129 10.31 21.21 5.87
CA THR A 129 11.20 21.12 4.69
C THR A 129 12.41 20.25 4.98
N TYR A 130 13.02 20.38 6.16
CA TYR A 130 14.14 19.53 6.56
C TYR A 130 13.74 18.06 6.70
N VAL A 131 12.55 17.77 7.24
CA VAL A 131 12.03 16.40 7.32
C VAL A 131 11.75 15.84 5.93
N ILE A 132 11.16 16.62 5.02
CA ILE A 132 10.97 16.20 3.62
C ILE A 132 12.31 15.89 2.97
N ALA A 133 13.32 16.76 3.12
CA ALA A 133 14.65 16.54 2.57
C ALA A 133 15.31 15.28 3.16
N PHE A 134 15.18 15.05 4.46
CA PHE A 134 15.70 13.87 5.15
C PHE A 134 15.04 12.58 4.65
N LEU A 135 13.71 12.52 4.59
CA LEU A 135 12.97 11.36 4.09
C LEU A 135 13.28 11.10 2.61
N THR A 136 13.38 12.16 1.80
CA THR A 136 13.79 12.05 0.38
C THR A 136 15.20 11.47 0.25
N THR A 137 16.13 11.91 1.11
CA THR A 137 17.51 11.38 1.13
C THR A 137 17.52 9.90 1.46
N ILE A 138 16.72 9.45 2.44
CA ILE A 138 16.53 8.02 2.75
C ILE A 138 16.02 7.27 1.50
N GLY A 139 14.99 7.80 0.84
CA GLY A 139 14.41 7.19 -0.36
C GLY A 139 15.41 7.05 -1.52
N VAL A 140 16.22 8.09 -1.78
CA VAL A 140 17.26 8.05 -2.82
C VAL A 140 18.35 7.04 -2.48
N ILE A 141 18.84 7.04 -1.23
CA ILE A 141 19.86 6.07 -0.79
C ILE A 141 19.33 4.65 -0.91
N PHE A 142 18.11 4.39 -0.43
CA PHE A 142 17.47 3.08 -0.56
C PHE A 142 17.36 2.67 -2.04
N THR A 143 16.85 3.55 -2.89
CA THR A 143 16.68 3.28 -4.33
C THR A 143 18.01 2.91 -4.99
N ALA A 144 19.07 3.66 -4.72
CA ALA A 144 20.39 3.41 -5.29
C ALA A 144 20.98 2.08 -4.81
N ILE A 145 20.94 1.80 -3.51
CA ILE A 145 21.42 0.55 -2.93
C ILE A 145 20.60 -0.63 -3.47
N HIS A 146 19.28 -0.51 -3.51
CA HIS A 146 18.39 -1.58 -3.96
C HIS A 146 18.58 -1.91 -5.45
N ALA A 147 18.76 -0.90 -6.30
CA ALA A 147 19.03 -1.09 -7.72
C ALA A 147 20.37 -1.80 -8.00
N ILE A 148 21.40 -1.55 -7.17
CA ILE A 148 22.73 -2.14 -7.32
C ILE A 148 22.77 -3.57 -6.76
N TYR A 149 22.32 -3.73 -5.51
CA TYR A 149 22.54 -4.97 -4.76
C TYR A 149 21.35 -5.94 -4.78
N ARG A 150 20.13 -5.45 -5.05
CA ARG A 150 18.95 -6.28 -5.34
C ARG A 150 18.54 -7.21 -4.18
N PHE A 151 18.66 -6.72 -2.95
CA PHE A 151 18.42 -7.52 -1.75
C PHE A 151 16.94 -7.51 -1.33
N THR A 152 16.16 -8.48 -1.82
CA THR A 152 14.74 -8.65 -1.44
C THR A 152 14.53 -8.70 0.08
N THR A 153 15.34 -9.46 0.82
CA THR A 153 15.22 -9.56 2.29
C THR A 153 15.45 -8.22 2.98
N VAL A 154 16.44 -7.43 2.54
CA VAL A 154 16.73 -6.11 3.13
C VAL A 154 15.57 -5.16 2.87
N PHE A 155 15.00 -5.18 1.66
CA PHE A 155 13.77 -4.46 1.33
C PHE A 155 12.62 -4.85 2.27
N GLN A 156 12.32 -6.15 2.41
CA GLN A 156 11.22 -6.65 3.24
C GLN A 156 11.36 -6.22 4.71
N VAL A 157 12.57 -6.34 5.28
CA VAL A 157 12.84 -5.92 6.66
C VAL A 157 12.69 -4.41 6.80
N PHE A 158 13.26 -3.64 5.88
CA PHE A 158 13.17 -2.18 5.92
C PHE A 158 11.73 -1.69 5.81
N PHE A 159 10.98 -2.20 4.81
CA PHE A 159 9.55 -1.93 4.64
C PHE A 159 8.74 -2.32 5.89
N GLY A 160 9.01 -3.49 6.46
CA GLY A 160 8.35 -3.98 7.68
C GLY A 160 8.56 -3.05 8.88
N VAL A 161 9.78 -2.54 9.07
CA VAL A 161 10.07 -1.55 10.13
C VAL A 161 9.27 -0.26 9.92
N LEU A 162 9.25 0.29 8.70
CA LEU A 162 8.47 1.49 8.38
C LEU A 162 6.96 1.25 8.61
N ALA A 163 6.46 0.07 8.25
CA ALA A 163 5.06 -0.32 8.44
C ALA A 163 4.68 -0.40 9.93
N VAL A 164 5.53 -1.01 10.76
CA VAL A 164 5.30 -1.08 12.22
C VAL A 164 5.33 0.31 12.85
N LEU A 165 6.29 1.16 12.50
CA LEU A 165 6.40 2.53 13.03
C LEU A 165 5.16 3.37 12.70
N THR A 166 4.73 3.36 11.45
CA THR A 166 3.54 4.11 11.01
C THR A 166 2.25 3.54 11.58
N CYS A 167 2.13 2.21 11.68
CA CYS A 167 0.98 1.57 12.32
C CYS A 167 0.89 1.91 13.80
N ALA A 168 2.01 1.89 14.53
CA ALA A 168 2.05 2.27 15.94
C ALA A 168 1.56 3.71 16.13
N ARG A 169 2.04 4.66 15.29
CA ARG A 169 1.60 6.05 15.36
C ARG A 169 0.14 6.25 14.95
N LEU A 170 -0.35 5.50 13.96
CA LEU A 170 -1.77 5.51 13.59
C LEU A 170 -2.66 4.99 14.74
N CYS A 171 -2.22 3.96 15.47
CA CYS A 171 -2.93 3.47 16.65
C CYS A 171 -3.01 4.51 17.78
N MET A 172 -2.01 5.39 17.91
CA MET A 172 -2.08 6.53 18.84
C MET A 172 -3.17 7.53 18.40
N HIS A 173 -3.22 7.90 17.12
CA HIS A 173 -4.31 8.76 16.59
C HIS A 173 -5.69 8.10 16.79
N TYR A 174 -5.79 6.79 16.59
CA TYR A 174 -7.03 6.04 16.85
C TYR A 174 -7.51 6.14 18.29
N ALA A 175 -6.60 6.20 19.27
CA ALA A 175 -6.94 6.34 20.67
C ALA A 175 -7.52 7.73 21.00
N GLU A 176 -7.12 8.76 20.27
CA GLU A 176 -7.57 10.15 20.44
C GLU A 176 -8.93 10.42 19.76
N VAL A 177 -9.20 9.76 18.64
CA VAL A 177 -10.44 9.92 17.86
C VAL A 177 -11.64 9.29 18.57
N LYS A 178 -12.72 10.08 18.72
CA LYS A 178 -13.97 9.66 19.36
C LYS A 178 -15.06 9.19 18.38
N ASP A 179 -15.04 9.65 17.13
CA ASP A 179 -16.02 9.25 16.11
C ASP A 179 -15.88 7.75 15.80
N GLN A 180 -16.95 7.00 16.03
CA GLN A 180 -17.00 5.56 15.81
C GLN A 180 -16.84 5.17 14.34
N ARG A 181 -17.28 6.02 13.40
CA ARG A 181 -17.11 5.76 11.97
C ARG A 181 -15.65 5.93 11.56
N ALA A 182 -14.99 6.99 12.01
CA ALA A 182 -13.55 7.18 11.79
C ALA A 182 -12.73 6.04 12.40
N ARG A 183 -13.09 5.58 13.61
CA ARG A 183 -12.51 4.40 14.25
C ARG A 183 -12.74 3.12 13.45
N ALA A 184 -13.89 2.96 12.79
CA ALA A 184 -14.14 1.80 11.92
C ALA A 184 -13.20 1.79 10.71
N VAL A 185 -12.94 2.95 10.09
CA VAL A 185 -11.96 3.09 9.00
C VAL A 185 -10.55 2.70 9.45
N ALA A 186 -10.10 3.20 10.61
CA ALA A 186 -8.81 2.84 11.18
C ALA A 186 -8.71 1.34 11.51
N ARG A 187 -9.78 0.73 12.06
CA ARG A 187 -9.82 -0.72 12.27
C ARG A 187 -9.73 -1.48 10.96
N SER A 188 -10.40 -1.02 9.91
CA SER A 188 -10.32 -1.65 8.58
C SER A 188 -8.90 -1.57 8.02
N TYR A 189 -8.20 -0.44 8.18
CA TYR A 189 -6.77 -0.32 7.83
C TYR A 189 -5.92 -1.40 8.53
N VAL A 190 -5.97 -1.48 9.85
CA VAL A 190 -5.14 -2.41 10.63
C VAL A 190 -5.52 -3.87 10.36
N THR A 191 -6.82 -4.19 10.39
CA THR A 191 -7.28 -5.57 10.21
C THR A 191 -7.00 -6.08 8.80
N SER A 192 -7.20 -5.27 7.77
CA SER A 192 -6.86 -5.65 6.40
C SER A 192 -5.34 -5.86 6.26
N ALA A 193 -4.51 -4.97 6.82
CA ALA A 193 -3.06 -5.16 6.80
C ALA A 193 -2.62 -6.47 7.47
N LEU A 194 -3.20 -6.82 8.62
CA LEU A 194 -2.88 -8.06 9.34
C LEU A 194 -3.34 -9.31 8.59
N ILE A 195 -4.56 -9.30 8.03
CA ILE A 195 -5.08 -10.40 7.23
C ILE A 195 -4.21 -10.59 5.98
N GLY A 196 -3.91 -9.50 5.28
CA GLY A 196 -2.98 -9.51 4.15
C GLY A 196 -1.66 -10.14 4.56
N PHE A 197 -1.01 -9.63 5.61
CA PHE A 197 0.28 -10.15 6.08
C PHE A 197 0.23 -11.64 6.42
N ALA A 198 -0.86 -12.13 7.00
CA ALA A 198 -1.05 -13.55 7.25
C ALA A 198 -1.08 -14.37 5.94
N PHE A 199 -1.79 -13.90 4.92
CA PHE A 199 -1.79 -14.53 3.59
C PHE A 199 -0.42 -14.50 2.93
N TRP A 200 0.30 -13.39 3.03
CA TRP A 200 1.67 -13.25 2.52
C TRP A 200 2.63 -14.23 3.21
N MET A 201 2.59 -14.31 4.54
CA MET A 201 3.40 -15.27 5.31
C MET A 201 3.07 -16.72 4.96
N MET A 202 1.79 -17.03 4.77
CA MET A 202 1.34 -18.36 4.39
C MET A 202 1.91 -18.75 3.01
N ASP A 203 1.82 -17.86 2.03
CA ASP A 203 2.38 -18.04 0.69
C ASP A 203 3.93 -18.16 0.71
N TYR A 204 4.56 -17.29 1.50
CA TYR A 204 6.02 -17.22 1.62
C TYR A 204 6.65 -18.40 2.37
N HIS A 205 5.99 -19.00 3.37
CA HIS A 205 6.56 -20.10 4.14
C HIS A 205 6.01 -21.48 3.76
N TYR A 206 4.74 -21.58 3.36
CA TYR A 206 4.07 -22.87 3.18
C TYR A 206 3.80 -23.22 1.72
N CYS A 207 4.48 -22.60 0.76
CA CYS A 207 4.18 -22.78 -0.66
C CYS A 207 4.18 -24.23 -1.14
N HIS A 208 5.15 -25.06 -0.73
CA HIS A 208 5.17 -26.48 -1.09
C HIS A 208 3.87 -27.20 -0.66
N THR A 209 3.33 -26.81 0.49
CA THR A 209 2.04 -27.34 0.99
C THR A 209 0.88 -26.78 0.18
N LEU A 210 0.88 -25.46 -0.10
CA LEU A 210 -0.20 -24.79 -0.85
C LEU A 210 -0.31 -25.28 -2.30
N ARG A 211 0.82 -25.50 -2.98
CA ARG A 211 0.86 -26.09 -4.33
C ARG A 211 0.41 -27.55 -4.36
N GLY A 212 0.51 -28.27 -3.24
CA GLY A 212 0.01 -29.64 -3.10
C GLY A 212 -1.50 -29.75 -2.88
N LEU A 213 -2.20 -28.64 -2.67
CA LEU A 213 -3.66 -28.63 -2.52
C LEU A 213 -4.33 -28.77 -3.91
N PRO A 214 -5.56 -29.34 -3.98
CA PRO A 214 -6.30 -29.44 -5.24
C PRO A 214 -6.56 -28.09 -5.93
N VAL A 215 -6.59 -27.01 -5.14
CA VAL A 215 -6.71 -25.63 -5.61
C VAL A 215 -5.73 -24.79 -4.80
N ASN A 216 -4.80 -24.11 -5.47
CA ASN A 216 -3.91 -23.15 -4.82
C ASN A 216 -4.75 -21.96 -4.31
N PRO A 217 -4.70 -21.62 -3.01
CA PRO A 217 -5.49 -20.51 -2.47
C PRO A 217 -5.03 -19.13 -2.94
N GLN A 218 -3.89 -19.03 -3.66
CA GLN A 218 -3.32 -17.78 -4.16
C GLN A 218 -3.13 -16.76 -3.04
N GLY A 219 -2.37 -17.15 -2.00
CA GLY A 219 -2.19 -16.33 -0.80
C GLY A 219 -1.62 -14.94 -1.13
N HIS A 220 -0.66 -14.88 -2.05
CA HIS A 220 -0.09 -13.60 -2.47
C HIS A 220 -1.09 -12.68 -3.19
N ALA A 221 -2.03 -13.23 -3.98
CA ALA A 221 -3.10 -12.44 -4.58
C ALA A 221 -4.04 -11.85 -3.52
N TRP A 222 -4.36 -12.60 -2.46
CA TRP A 222 -5.13 -12.07 -1.33
C TRP A 222 -4.38 -10.99 -0.57
N TRP A 223 -3.06 -11.11 -0.42
CA TRP A 223 -2.22 -10.03 0.11
C TRP A 223 -2.45 -8.72 -0.65
N HIS A 224 -2.45 -8.73 -2.00
CA HIS A 224 -2.73 -7.52 -2.77
C HIS A 224 -4.11 -6.93 -2.50
N ILE A 225 -5.15 -7.77 -2.42
CA ILE A 225 -6.52 -7.31 -2.15
C ILE A 225 -6.61 -6.62 -0.79
N PHE A 226 -6.12 -7.27 0.26
CA PHE A 226 -6.20 -6.72 1.62
C PHE A 226 -5.29 -5.51 1.82
N MET A 227 -4.10 -5.51 1.22
CA MET A 227 -3.22 -4.35 1.25
C MET A 227 -3.79 -3.18 0.44
N GLY A 228 -4.48 -3.42 -0.68
CA GLY A 228 -5.20 -2.39 -1.43
C GLY A 228 -6.28 -1.68 -0.60
N VAL A 229 -7.07 -2.45 0.15
CA VAL A 229 -8.07 -1.88 1.09
C VAL A 229 -7.38 -1.10 2.21
N SER A 230 -6.31 -1.65 2.79
CA SER A 230 -5.52 -0.97 3.83
C SER A 230 -4.97 0.36 3.32
N SER A 231 -4.23 0.35 2.21
CA SER A 231 -3.62 1.52 1.59
C SER A 231 -4.63 2.59 1.16
N TYR A 232 -5.90 2.25 1.01
CA TYR A 232 -7.00 3.21 0.84
C TYR A 232 -7.50 3.78 2.19
N HIS A 233 -7.83 2.92 3.16
CA HIS A 233 -8.43 3.36 4.42
C HIS A 233 -7.46 4.12 5.33
N GLY A 234 -6.15 3.83 5.28
CA GLY A 234 -5.14 4.58 6.04
C GLY A 234 -5.21 6.08 5.74
N PRO A 235 -4.99 6.51 4.48
CA PRO A 235 -5.10 7.92 4.10
C PRO A 235 -6.46 8.55 4.42
N ILE A 236 -7.57 7.84 4.26
CA ILE A 236 -8.92 8.34 4.62
C ILE A 236 -9.00 8.64 6.13
N PHE A 237 -8.48 7.76 6.98
CA PHE A 237 -8.42 8.00 8.41
C PHE A 237 -7.52 9.20 8.76
N MET A 238 -6.34 9.32 8.15
CA MET A 238 -5.46 10.46 8.41
C MET A 238 -6.01 11.79 7.87
N GLN A 239 -6.78 11.75 6.78
CA GLN A 239 -7.55 12.90 6.32
C GLN A 239 -8.60 13.34 7.35
N TYR A 240 -9.30 12.40 7.99
CA TYR A 240 -10.22 12.68 9.09
C TYR A 240 -9.50 13.34 10.26
N VAL A 241 -8.41 12.73 10.73
CA VAL A 241 -7.56 13.26 11.83
C VAL A 241 -7.10 14.68 11.51
N ARG A 242 -6.64 14.95 10.28
CA ARG A 242 -6.21 16.29 9.87
C ARG A 242 -7.36 17.30 9.92
N MET A 243 -8.57 16.93 9.54
CA MET A 243 -9.72 17.84 9.65
C MET A 243 -10.07 18.16 11.11
N GLU A 244 -9.98 17.18 12.02
CA GLU A 244 -10.14 17.43 13.46
C GLU A 244 -9.06 18.38 14.00
N GLN A 245 -7.80 18.17 13.63
CA GLN A 245 -6.68 19.05 13.99
C GLN A 245 -6.90 20.50 13.50
N LEU A 246 -7.43 20.65 12.28
CA LEU A 246 -7.79 21.96 11.70
C LEU A 246 -9.13 22.51 12.21
N LYS A 247 -9.81 21.81 13.14
CA LYS A 247 -11.13 22.18 13.68
C LYS A 247 -12.19 22.38 12.59
N ARG A 248 -12.11 21.60 11.50
CA ARG A 248 -13.09 21.61 10.40
C ARG A 248 -14.10 20.48 10.57
N LYS A 249 -15.35 20.74 10.20
CA LYS A 249 -16.40 19.72 10.21
C LYS A 249 -16.13 18.68 9.12
N VAL A 250 -16.18 17.42 9.52
CA VAL A 250 -15.87 16.27 8.68
C VAL A 250 -16.79 15.11 9.06
N ARG A 251 -17.12 14.27 8.08
CA ARG A 251 -17.86 13.04 8.31
C ARG A 251 -17.36 11.90 7.42
N ILE A 252 -17.43 10.70 7.96
CA ILE A 252 -17.27 9.46 7.19
C ILE A 252 -18.60 9.09 6.54
N HIS A 253 -18.53 8.79 5.24
CA HIS A 253 -19.67 8.48 4.39
C HIS A 253 -19.48 7.11 3.74
N ASP A 254 -20.49 6.25 3.82
CA ASP A 254 -20.47 4.95 3.18
C ASP A 254 -20.80 5.09 1.68
N THR A 255 -20.09 4.37 0.83
CA THR A 255 -20.30 4.38 -0.62
C THR A 255 -21.02 3.12 -1.09
N CYS A 256 -21.50 3.12 -2.33
CA CYS A 256 -21.94 1.90 -2.99
C CYS A 256 -20.73 0.95 -3.02
N LEU A 257 -20.86 -0.28 -2.50
CA LEU A 257 -19.82 -1.30 -2.26
C LEU A 257 -19.20 -1.36 -0.85
N GLY A 258 -19.71 -0.60 0.13
CA GLY A 258 -19.29 -0.75 1.53
C GLY A 258 -17.89 -0.20 1.84
N ILE A 259 -17.27 0.50 0.88
CA ILE A 259 -16.03 1.25 1.09
C ILE A 259 -16.38 2.58 1.75
N GLN A 260 -15.68 2.92 2.83
CA GLN A 260 -15.93 4.15 3.57
C GLN A 260 -15.05 5.27 3.04
N THR A 261 -15.64 6.44 2.79
CA THR A 261 -14.92 7.63 2.31
C THR A 261 -15.14 8.83 3.23
N ILE A 262 -14.47 9.93 2.94
CA ILE A 262 -14.54 11.18 3.70
C ILE A 262 -15.28 12.27 2.93
N VAL A 263 -16.06 13.06 3.66
CA VAL A 263 -16.69 14.30 3.19
C VAL A 263 -16.35 15.41 4.18
N VAL A 264 -15.80 16.51 3.67
CA VAL A 264 -15.61 17.74 4.45
C VAL A 264 -16.88 18.58 4.28
N GLU A 265 -17.48 19.00 5.38
CA GLU A 265 -18.67 19.86 5.32
C GLU A 265 -18.22 21.31 5.08
N GLU A 266 -18.79 21.96 4.06
CA GLU A 266 -18.58 23.39 3.88
C GLU A 266 -19.27 24.15 5.02
N ASN A 267 -18.53 25.05 5.67
CA ASN A 267 -19.10 25.96 6.63
C ASN A 267 -20.04 26.94 5.89
N GLY A 268 -21.34 26.63 5.84
CA GLY A 268 -22.39 27.61 5.57
C GLY A 268 -22.81 27.84 4.11
N ALA A 269 -23.10 26.77 3.34
CA ALA A 269 -24.10 26.92 2.29
C ALA A 269 -25.50 26.76 2.93
N PRO A 270 -26.43 27.73 2.79
CA PRO A 270 -27.77 27.58 3.34
C PRO A 270 -28.43 26.35 2.72
N GLU A 271 -29.07 25.52 3.54
CA GLU A 271 -29.99 24.49 3.06
C GLU A 271 -30.93 25.16 2.05
N LYS A 272 -30.84 24.79 0.77
CA LYS A 272 -31.91 25.14 -0.16
C LYS A 272 -33.17 24.48 0.39
N PRO A 273 -34.22 25.25 0.72
CA PRO A 273 -35.44 24.66 1.23
C PRO A 273 -35.94 23.67 0.20
N LYS A 274 -36.27 22.46 0.65
CA LYS A 274 -37.00 21.48 -0.16
C LYS A 274 -38.26 22.19 -0.67
N GLN A 275 -38.32 22.44 -1.97
CA GLN A 275 -39.56 22.83 -2.60
C GLN A 275 -40.50 21.64 -2.49
N LEU A 276 -41.64 21.90 -1.84
CA LEU A 276 -42.83 21.03 -1.80
C LEU A 276 -43.35 20.75 -3.21
#